data_AF-A0A535V2G8-F1
#
_entry.id   AF-A0A535V2G8-F1
#
_cell.length_a   1.000
_cell.length_b   1.000
_cell.length_c   1.000
_cell.angle_alpha   90.00
_cell.angle_beta   90.00
_cell.angle_gamma   90.00
#
_symmetry.space_group_name_H-M   'P 1'
#
loop_
_entity.id
_entity.type
_entity.pdbx_description
1 polymer ?
#
loop_
_entity_poly.entity_id
_entity_poly.type
_entity_poly.pdbx_seq_one_letter_code
_entity_poly.pdbx_strand_id
1 'polypeptide(L)' 'MKQLLTAKLKLQTSPEQFRALRQTQLAYRDALNHVSRYAFEHGKMSSGRALQRDCYEEIRRQYHLPAQMAC' A
#
# COMPACT_ATOMS: atom_id res chain seq x y z
N MET A 1 -16.92 20.16 27.24
CA MET A 1 -16.46 19.71 25.90
C MET A 1 -14.93 19.67 25.90
N LYS A 2 -14.31 18.55 25.54
CA LYS A 2 -12.85 18.48 25.32
C LYS A 2 -12.56 18.94 23.89
N GLN A 3 -11.77 19.99 23.73
CA GLN A 3 -11.24 20.38 22.41
C GLN A 3 -10.13 19.40 22.02
N LEU A 4 -10.27 18.80 20.83
CA LEU A 4 -9.24 17.98 20.21
C LEU A 4 -8.38 18.90 19.32
N LEU A 5 -7.08 18.94 19.56
CA LEU A 5 -6.12 19.67 18.74
C LEU A 5 -5.30 18.67 17.91
N THR A 6 -5.41 18.76 16.59
CA THR A 6 -4.65 17.91 15.66
C THR A 6 -3.66 18.77 14.89
N ALA A 7 -2.39 18.36 14.88
CA ALA A 7 -1.35 18.98 14.07
C ALA A 7 -0.84 18.00 13.01
N LYS A 8 -0.61 18.49 11.79
CA LYS A 8 0.05 17.71 10.73
C LYS A 8 1.55 17.95 10.83
N LEU A 9 2.31 16.88 11.06
CA LEU A 9 3.76 16.93 11.07
C LEU A 9 4.29 16.55 9.69
N LYS A 10 5.21 17.35 9.16
CA LYS A 10 5.98 16.99 7.96
C LYS A 10 7.32 16.42 8.42
N LEU A 11 7.59 15.18 8.05
CA LEU A 11 8.88 14.56 8.31
C LEU A 11 9.96 15.26 7.47
N GLN A 12 11.03 15.69 8.11
CA GLN A 12 12.26 16.06 7.42
C GLN A 12 13.16 14.83 7.34
N THR A 13 13.47 14.43 6.12
CA THR A 13 14.20 13.20 5.85
C THR A 13 15.64 13.52 5.47
N SER A 14 16.58 12.71 5.94
CA SER A 14 17.89 12.64 5.27
C SER A 14 17.72 12.12 3.83
N PRO A 15 18.71 12.32 2.95
CA PRO A 15 18.68 11.76 1.60
C PRO A 15 18.47 10.23 1.58
N GLU A 16 19.06 9.51 2.52
CA GLU A 16 18.94 8.05 2.68
C GLU A 16 17.51 7.66 3.04
N GLN A 17 16.92 8.36 4.01
CA GLN A 17 15.54 8.13 4.43
C GLN A 17 14.56 8.45 3.30
N PHE A 18 14.79 9.53 2.56
CA PHE A 18 13.96 9.87 1.40
C PHE A 18 14.02 8.77 0.32
N ARG A 19 15.21 8.25 0.01
CA ARG A 19 15.37 7.14 -0.95
C ARG A 19 14.63 5.89 -0.48
N ALA A 20 14.74 5.52 0.80
CA ALA A 20 14.02 4.38 1.36
C ALA A 20 12.49 4.57 1.27
N LEU A 21 11.98 5.74 1.65
CA LEU A 21 10.56 6.06 1.52
C LEU A 21 10.09 5.99 0.06
N ARG A 22 10.89 6.53 -0.87
CA ARG A 22 10.56 6.51 -2.30
C ARG A 22 10.50 5.10 -2.85
N GLN A 23 11.44 4.23 -2.46
CA GLN A 23 11.41 2.81 -2.85
C GLN A 23 10.14 2.12 -2.34
N THR A 24 9.80 2.32 -1.07
CA THR A 24 8.57 1.78 -0.48
C THR A 24 7.31 2.28 -1.21
N GLN A 25 7.24 3.57 -1.55
CA GLN A 25 6.13 4.15 -2.30
C GLN A 25 5.96 3.52 -3.69
N LEU A 26 7.08 3.27 -4.39
CA LEU A 26 7.05 2.66 -5.72
C LEU A 26 6.60 1.19 -5.65
N ALA A 27 7.16 0.41 -4.72
CA ALA A 27 6.72 -0.97 -4.49
C ALA A 27 5.23 -1.04 -4.13
N TYR A 28 4.76 -0.09 -3.32
CA TYR A 28 3.36 0.00 -2.94
C TYR A 28 2.44 0.31 -4.12
N ARG A 29 2.81 1.29 -4.97
CA ARG A 29 2.10 1.60 -6.21
C ARG A 29 2.02 0.38 -7.12
N ASP A 30 3.12 -0.35 -7.27
CA ASP A 30 3.19 -1.48 -8.20
C ASP A 30 2.33 -2.66 -7.70
N ALA A 31 2.27 -2.87 -6.38
CA ALA A 31 1.33 -3.80 -5.76
C ALA A 31 -0.14 -3.40 -5.98
N LEU A 32 -0.50 -2.12 -5.82
CA LEU A 32 -1.86 -1.63 -6.10
C LEU A 32 -2.25 -1.85 -7.56
N ASN A 33 -1.32 -1.63 -8.49
CA ASN A 33 -1.54 -1.90 -9.91
C ASN A 33 -1.76 -3.38 -10.19
N HIS A 34 -1.06 -4.27 -9.48
CA HIS A 34 -1.29 -5.71 -9.55
C HIS A 34 -2.71 -6.08 -9.10
N VAL A 35 -3.13 -5.62 -7.92
CA VAL A 35 -4.48 -5.89 -7.39
C VAL A 35 -5.57 -5.34 -8.30
N SER A 36 -5.35 -4.14 -8.86
CA SER A 36 -6.28 -3.52 -9.82
C SER A 36 -6.46 -4.38 -11.09
N ARG A 37 -5.37 -4.95 -11.63
CA ARG A 37 -5.44 -5.90 -12.75
C ARG A 37 -6.18 -7.17 -12.37
N TYR A 38 -5.83 -7.78 -11.23
CA TYR A 38 -6.51 -8.98 -10.74
C TYR A 38 -8.01 -8.74 -10.59
N ALA A 39 -8.41 -7.62 -9.98
CA ALA A 39 -9.81 -7.23 -9.83
C ALA A 39 -10.53 -7.14 -11.18
N PHE A 40 -9.90 -6.51 -12.17
CA PHE A 40 -10.45 -6.38 -13.52
C PHE A 40 -10.66 -7.74 -14.19
N GLU A 41 -9.65 -8.60 -14.15
CA GLU A 41 -9.69 -9.95 -14.73
C GLU A 41 -10.74 -10.85 -14.05
N HIS A 42 -11.03 -10.62 -12.78
CA HIS A 42 -12.04 -11.36 -12.00
C HIS A 42 -13.42 -10.68 -12.01
N GLY A 43 -13.79 -10.07 -13.13
CA GLY A 43 -15.13 -9.51 -13.32
C GLY A 43 -15.37 -8.19 -12.57
N LYS A 44 -14.34 -7.34 -12.46
CA LYS A 44 -14.37 -6.08 -11.70
C LYS A 44 -14.66 -6.30 -10.21
N MET A 45 -14.00 -7.29 -9.62
CA MET A 45 -14.13 -7.61 -8.19
C MET A 45 -13.82 -6.38 -7.33
N SER A 46 -14.74 -6.00 -6.46
CA SER A 46 -14.61 -4.85 -5.55
C SER A 46 -14.52 -5.23 -4.07
N SER A 47 -14.57 -6.53 -3.75
CA SER A 47 -14.49 -7.02 -2.37
C SER A 47 -13.05 -7.00 -1.89
N GLY A 48 -12.68 -6.01 -1.06
CA GLY A 48 -11.34 -5.90 -0.48
C GLY A 48 -10.92 -7.14 0.30
N ARG A 49 -11.85 -7.82 0.99
CA ARG A 49 -11.56 -9.10 1.68
C ARG A 49 -11.16 -10.22 0.72
N ALA A 50 -11.83 -10.32 -0.43
CA ALA A 50 -11.53 -11.34 -1.43
C ALA A 50 -10.19 -11.02 -2.12
N LEU A 51 -9.99 -9.76 -2.53
CA LEU A 51 -8.73 -9.28 -3.12
C LEU A 51 -7.55 -9.52 -2.18
N GLN A 52 -7.70 -9.18 -0.90
CA GLN A 52 -6.67 -9.45 0.11
C GLN A 52 -6.38 -10.95 0.19
N ARG A 53 -7.41 -11.80 0.36
CA ARG A 53 -7.21 -13.26 0.46
C ARG A 53 -6.47 -13.82 -0.76
N ASP A 54 -6.83 -13.37 -1.95
CA ASP A 54 -6.35 -13.96 -3.19
C ASP A 54 -4.98 -13.40 -3.63
N CYS A 55 -4.68 -12.13 -3.33
CA CYS A 55 -3.44 -11.47 -3.78
C CYS A 55 -2.33 -11.41 -2.71
N TYR A 56 -2.63 -11.70 -1.44
CA TYR A 56 -1.72 -11.43 -0.31
C TYR A 56 -0.33 -12.07 -0.46
N GLU A 57 -0.28 -13.39 -0.71
CA GLU A 57 0.98 -14.12 -0.79
C GLU A 57 1.84 -13.66 -1.97
N GLU A 58 1.20 -13.39 -3.12
CA GLU A 58 1.89 -12.91 -4.31
C GLU A 58 2.48 -11.51 -4.09
N ILE A 59 1.69 -10.59 -3.52
CA ILE A 59 2.16 -9.23 -3.25
C ILE A 59 3.35 -9.25 -2.27
N ARG A 60 3.25 -10.05 -1.20
CA ARG A 60 4.30 -10.17 -0.19
C ARG A 60 5.58 -10.72 -0.79
N ARG A 61 5.48 -11.73 -1.65
CA ARG A 61 6.61 -12.38 -2.30
C ARG A 61 7.29 -11.47 -3.34
N GLN A 62 6.51 -10.72 -4.12
CA GLN A 62 7.02 -9.97 -5.27
C GLN A 62 7.43 -8.53 -4.92
N TYR A 63 6.67 -7.84 -4.07
CA TYR A 63 6.88 -6.42 -3.78
C TYR A 63 7.53 -6.18 -2.42
N HIS A 64 7.74 -7.24 -1.62
CA HIS A 64 8.43 -7.21 -0.33
C HIS A 64 7.88 -6.14 0.64
N LEU A 65 6.58 -5.85 0.54
CA LEU A 65 5.96 -4.82 1.37
C LEU A 65 5.83 -5.31 2.82
N PRO A 66 6.28 -4.52 3.80
CA PRO A 66 6.29 -4.94 5.20
C PRO A 66 4.89 -4.95 5.86
N ALA A 67 3.85 -4.35 5.24
CA ALA A 67 2.51 -4.27 5.82
C ALA A 67 1.36 -4.38 4.79
N GLN A 68 0.22 -4.90 5.29
CA GLN A 68 -1.06 -5.31 4.66
C GLN A 68 -1.85 -4.23 3.88
N MET A 69 -1.21 -3.24 3.27
CA MET A 69 -1.94 -2.07 2.77
C MET A 69 -2.36 -2.12 1.29
N ALA A 70 -1.95 -3.12 0.52
CA ALA A 70 -2.13 -3.09 -0.93
C ALA A 70 -3.55 -3.48 -1.42
N CYS A 71 -4.48 -3.82 -0.52
CA CYS A 71 -5.85 -4.22 -0.86
C CYS A 71 -6.88 -3.68 0.14
#